data_AF-A0A7W8D3U8-F1
#
_entry.id   AF-A0A7W8D3U8-F1
#
_cell.length_a   1.000
_cell.length_b   1.000
_cell.length_c   1.000
_cell.angle_alpha   90.00
_cell.angle_beta   90.00
_cell.angle_gamma   90.00
#
_symmetry.space_group_name_H-M   'P 1'
#
loop_
_entity.id
_entity.type
_entity.pdbx_description
1 polymer ?
#
loop_
_entity_poly.entity_id
_entity_poly.type
_entity_poly.pdbx_seq_one_letter_code
_entity_poly.pdbx_strand_id
1 'polypeptide(L)'
;MPDFLVRDIDTAIADRIKTLARERGWPINDVILRLLKEALGMTQPEPPLPGDIARLAGAFEDEESRVFFEAMNAFKRLPDDQAY
;
A
#
# COMPACT_ATOMS: atom_id res chain seq x y z
N MET A 1 24.84 -16.63 -2.31
CA MET A 1 23.41 -16.31 -2.43
C MET A 1 22.66 -17.55 -1.98
N PRO A 2 21.73 -17.46 -1.02
CA PRO A 2 20.84 -18.58 -0.75
C PRO A 2 19.90 -18.77 -1.93
N ASP A 3 19.97 -19.92 -2.59
CA ASP A 3 19.02 -20.31 -3.62
C ASP A 3 17.73 -20.79 -2.93
N PHE A 4 16.62 -20.13 -3.21
CA PHE A 4 15.32 -20.47 -2.64
C PHE A 4 14.48 -21.21 -3.67
N LEU A 5 14.06 -22.43 -3.34
CA LEU A 5 13.20 -23.23 -4.18
C LEU A 5 11.84 -23.41 -3.51
N VAL A 6 10.82 -22.82 -4.10
CA VAL A 6 9.43 -23.00 -3.67
C VAL A 6 8.84 -24.16 -4.46
N ARG A 7 8.42 -25.21 -3.74
CA ARG A 7 7.74 -26.39 -4.31
C ARG A 7 6.32 -26.47 -3.79
N ASP A 8 5.54 -27.34 -4.43
CA ASP A 8 4.17 -27.68 -4.01
C ASP A 8 3.23 -26.48 -3.89
N ILE A 9 3.45 -25.46 -4.74
CA ILE A 9 2.53 -24.33 -4.87
C ILE A 9 1.35 -24.72 -5.74
N ASP A 10 0.16 -24.25 -5.35
CA ASP A 10 -1.04 -24.36 -6.17
C ASP A 10 -0.84 -23.62 -7.51
N THR A 11 -1.45 -24.15 -8.58
CA THR A 11 -1.44 -23.53 -9.91
C THR A 11 -1.99 -22.12 -9.88
N ALA A 12 -3.02 -21.85 -9.07
CA ALA A 12 -3.59 -20.52 -8.90
C ALA A 12 -2.56 -19.50 -8.36
N ILE A 13 -1.73 -19.93 -7.40
CA ILE A 13 -0.68 -19.09 -6.81
C ILE A 13 0.42 -18.85 -7.85
N ALA A 14 0.85 -19.90 -8.55
CA ALA A 14 1.86 -19.79 -9.59
C ALA A 14 1.44 -18.79 -10.69
N ASP A 15 0.18 -18.85 -11.13
CA ASP A 15 -0.33 -17.96 -12.17
C ASP A 15 -0.55 -16.53 -11.67
N ARG A 16 -0.91 -16.34 -10.40
CA ARG A 16 -0.96 -15.00 -9.80
C ARG A 16 0.43 -14.35 -9.76
N ILE A 17 1.47 -15.10 -9.37
CA ILE A 17 2.85 -14.61 -9.34
C ILE A 17 3.32 -14.21 -10.75
N LYS A 18 3.06 -15.05 -11.77
CA LYS A 18 3.40 -14.74 -13.16
C LYS A 18 2.69 -13.48 -13.66
N THR A 19 1.41 -13.33 -13.32
CA THR A 19 0.62 -12.14 -13.69
C THR A 19 1.22 -10.88 -13.07
N LEU A 20 1.54 -10.93 -11.77
CA LEU A 20 2.14 -9.82 -11.05
C LEU A 20 3.52 -9.42 -11.63
N ALA A 21 4.33 -10.42 -12.02
CA ALA A 21 5.59 -10.20 -12.70
C ALA A 21 5.42 -9.47 -14.05
N ARG A 22 4.40 -9.85 -14.83
CA ARG A 22 4.08 -9.21 -16.12
C ARG A 22 3.58 -7.78 -15.94
N GLU A 23 2.67 -7.55 -14.99
CA GLU A 23 2.10 -6.22 -14.71
C GLU A 23 3.18 -5.21 -14.32
N ARG A 24 4.16 -5.63 -13.51
CA ARG A 24 5.24 -4.77 -13.02
C ARG A 24 6.50 -4.78 -13.89
N GLY A 25 6.59 -5.68 -14.85
CA GLY A 25 7.80 -5.90 -15.66
C GLY A 25 8.98 -6.44 -14.86
N TRP A 26 8.74 -7.14 -13.75
CA TRP A 26 9.77 -7.63 -12.83
C TRP A 26 10.12 -9.10 -13.09
N PRO A 27 11.36 -9.54 -12.81
CA PRO A 27 11.70 -10.95 -12.75
C PRO A 27 10.87 -11.69 -11.70
N ILE A 28 10.42 -12.91 -12.03
CA ILE A 28 9.61 -13.74 -11.11
C ILE A 28 10.31 -13.94 -9.76
N ASN A 29 11.63 -14.14 -9.76
CA ASN A 29 12.41 -14.31 -8.54
C ASN A 29 12.32 -13.08 -7.63
N ASP A 30 12.38 -11.87 -8.20
CA ASP A 30 12.28 -10.62 -7.44
C ASP A 30 10.88 -10.41 -6.88
N VAL A 31 9.86 -10.80 -7.64
CA VAL A 31 8.46 -10.80 -7.17
C VAL A 31 8.29 -11.75 -5.98
N ILE A 32 8.80 -12.98 -6.06
CA ILE A 32 8.72 -13.94 -4.96
C ILE A 32 9.45 -13.41 -3.73
N LEU A 33 10.67 -12.88 -3.89
CA LEU A 33 11.43 -12.29 -2.79
C LEU A 33 10.71 -11.10 -2.17
N ARG A 34 10.06 -10.25 -2.99
CA ARG A 34 9.26 -9.13 -2.51
C ARG A 34 8.05 -9.60 -1.71
N LEU A 35 7.29 -10.57 -2.21
CA LEU A 35 6.13 -11.14 -1.53
C LEU A 35 6.52 -11.77 -0.18
N LEU A 36 7.66 -12.46 -0.12
CA LEU A 36 8.17 -13.00 1.14
C LEU A 36 8.55 -11.90 2.13
N LYS A 37 9.21 -10.84 1.68
CA LYS A 37 9.53 -9.68 2.53
C LYS A 37 8.26 -8.98 3.03
N GLU A 38 7.24 -8.84 2.17
CA GLU A 38 5.94 -8.27 2.54
C GLU A 38 5.23 -9.14 3.59
N ALA A 39 5.16 -10.46 3.37
CA ALA A 39 4.55 -11.40 4.31
C ALA A 39 5.27 -11.43 5.68
N LEU A 40 6.58 -11.18 5.70
CA LEU A 40 7.38 -11.08 6.92
C LEU A 40 7.39 -9.66 7.53
N GLY A 41 6.68 -8.69 6.95
CA GLY A 41 6.65 -7.30 7.43
C GLY A 41 7.98 -6.55 7.28
N MET A 42 8.87 -7.04 6.40
CA MET A 42 10.21 -6.47 6.16
C MET A 42 10.20 -5.36 5.10
N THR A 43 9.06 -5.06 4.51
CA THR A 43 8.88 -3.94 3.58
C THR A 43 8.21 -2.78 4.27
N GLN A 44 8.77 -1.57 4.12
CA GLN A 44 8.04 -0.37 4.49
C GLN A 44 6.83 -0.22 3.55
N PRO A 45 5.63 0.05 4.08
CA PRO A 45 4.48 0.36 3.24
C PRO A 45 4.84 1.56 2.36
N GLU A 46 4.53 1.45 1.07
CA GLU A 46 4.74 2.55 0.13
C GLU A 46 3.95 3.75 0.65
N PRO A 47 4.57 4.93 0.82
CA PRO A 47 3.89 6.07 1.38
C PRO A 47 2.64 6.35 0.55
N PRO A 48 1.45 6.47 1.18
CA PRO A 48 0.21 6.66 0.45
C PRO A 48 0.35 7.90 -0.43
N LEU A 49 -0.13 7.80 -1.67
CA LEU A 49 -0.17 8.94 -2.58
C LEU A 49 -0.97 10.06 -1.91
N PRO A 50 -0.61 11.35 -2.10
CA PRO A 50 -1.36 12.47 -1.53
C PRO A 50 -2.84 12.40 -1.96
N GLY A 51 -3.72 11.99 -1.04
CA GLY A 51 -5.13 11.68 -1.29
C GLY A 51 -5.62 10.36 -0.67
N ASP A 52 -4.72 9.40 -0.43
CA ASP A 52 -5.00 8.07 0.14
C ASP A 52 -4.97 8.05 1.68
N ILE A 53 -5.41 9.15 2.33
CA ILE A 53 -5.50 9.24 3.80
C ILE A 53 -6.51 8.19 4.35
N ALA A 54 -7.44 7.73 3.50
CA ALA A 54 -8.40 6.67 3.83
C ALA A 54 -7.77 5.31 4.20
N ARG A 55 -6.52 5.04 3.79
CA ARG A 55 -5.84 3.76 4.12
C ARG A 55 -4.93 3.82 5.33
N LEU A 56 -4.63 5.01 5.86
CA LEU A 56 -3.72 5.14 7.00
C LEU A 56 -4.39 4.75 8.33
N ALA A 57 -5.71 4.67 8.38
CA ALA A 57 -6.45 4.34 9.57
C ALA A 57 -7.43 3.20 9.28
N GLY A 58 -6.98 1.95 9.44
CA GLY A 58 -7.89 0.80 9.58
C GLY A 58 -8.75 0.85 10.85
N ALA A 59 -9.25 2.03 11.21
CA ALA A 59 -9.94 2.35 12.45
C ALA A 59 -11.07 3.41 12.29
N PHE A 60 -11.35 3.88 11.06
CA PHE A 60 -12.43 4.86 10.82
C PHE A 60 -13.43 4.27 9.82
N GLU A 61 -14.71 4.27 10.16
CA GLU A 61 -15.76 3.92 9.19
C GLU A 61 -15.86 4.99 8.09
N ASP A 62 -16.40 4.63 6.92
CA ASP A 62 -16.43 5.48 5.72
C ASP A 62 -17.05 6.87 5.97
N GLU A 63 -18.04 6.93 6.86
CA GLU A 63 -18.71 8.17 7.25
C GLU A 63 -17.82 9.07 8.11
N GLU A 64 -17.04 8.49 9.03
CA GLU A 64 -16.13 9.24 9.90
C GLU A 64 -14.96 9.83 9.10
N SER A 65 -14.46 9.07 8.12
CA SER A 65 -13.45 9.55 7.17
C SER A 65 -13.94 10.73 6.34
N ARG A 66 -15.21 10.69 5.91
CA ARG A 66 -15.86 11.77 5.14
C ARG A 66 -15.99 13.05 5.96
N VAL A 67 -16.51 12.94 7.18
CA VAL A 67 -16.69 14.08 8.09
C VAL A 67 -15.36 14.70 8.48
N PHE A 68 -14.33 13.89 8.74
CA PHE A 68 -12.99 14.40 9.05
C PHE A 68 -12.37 15.16 7.87
N PHE A 69 -12.52 14.65 6.64
CA PHE A 69 -12.02 15.32 5.45
C PHE A 69 -12.72 16.66 5.20
N GLU A 70 -14.03 16.72 5.44
CA GLU A 70 -14.80 17.97 5.34
C GLU A 70 -14.34 19.00 6.38
N ALA A 71 -14.11 18.59 7.63
CA ALA A 71 -13.59 19.45 8.68
C ALA A 71 -12.19 19.98 8.34
N MET A 72 -11.27 19.12 7.87
CA MET A 72 -9.92 19.53 7.47
C MET A 72 -9.93 20.51 6.28
N ASN A 73 -10.86 20.34 5.33
CA ASN A 73 -11.02 21.28 4.23
C ASN A 73 -11.61 22.62 4.68
N ALA A 74 -12.47 22.63 5.70
CA ALA A 74 -12.95 23.88 6.30
C ALA A 74 -11.81 24.65 6.97
N PHE A 75 -10.89 23.96 7.67
CA PHE A 75 -9.70 24.58 8.26
C PHE A 75 -8.78 25.22 7.22
N LYS A 76 -8.58 24.58 6.06
CA LYS A 76 -7.77 25.14 4.96
C LYS A 76 -8.36 26.40 4.30
N ARG A 77 -9.64 26.68 4.54
CA ARG A 77 -10.32 27.88 4.03
C ARG A 77 -10.26 29.04 5.01
N LEU A 78 -9.73 28.82 6.21
CA LEU A 78 -9.49 29.93 7.13
C LEU A 78 -8.33 30.77 6.58
N PRO A 79 -8.46 32.10 6.58
CA PRO A 79 -7.35 32.98 6.22
C PRO A 79 -6.21 32.76 7.23
N ASP A 80 -4.98 32.67 6.74
CA ASP A 80 -3.79 32.61 7.59
C ASP A 80 -3.80 33.83 8.53
N ASP A 81 -3.62 33.56 9.83
CA ASP A 81 -3.63 34.60 10.86
C ASP A 81 -2.55 35.64 10.52
N GLN A 82 -2.98 36.86 10.14
CA GLN A 82 -2.04 37.95 9.92
C GLN A 82 -1.49 38.34 11.29
N ALA A 83 -0.22 38.03 11.52
CA ALA A 83 0.54 38.53 12.65
C ALA A 83 0.46 40.08 12.68
N TYR A 84 -0.13 40.61 13.76
CA TYR A 84 -0.12 42.04 14.10
C TYR A 84 1.29 42.55 14.40
#